data_AF-A0A1F1E3L8-F1
#
_entry.id   AF-A0A1F1E3L8-F1
#
_cell.length_a   1.000
_cell.length_b   1.000
_cell.length_c   1.000
_cell.angle_alpha   90.00
_cell.angle_beta   90.00
_cell.angle_gamma   90.00
#
_symmetry.space_group_name_H-M   'P 1'
#
loop_
_entity.id
_entity.type
_entity.pdbx_description
1 polymer ?
#
loop_
_entity_poly.entity_id
_entity_poly.type
_entity_poly.pdbx_seq_one_letter_code
_entity_poly.pdbx_strand_id
1 'polypeptide(L)'
;MKRLKTLLGYYIPTFFEMQVNSTDDNMIISKMSDIDATILFHEYIHFLQDFTTYYGLNNLYVQSEYIHSVVNRIYKTNKQFAVPFEITDNNDNLLLNQQICKLTAGDTEESSIYTIDEIIEDTDTLIPNPCINNIQSVVLNPNDNIRSFGALAIMESMAYIMERLCSPIGVQVSPDYPYRAAELVAQYYDREFGDDLLKVLVLCDISLLNSNPGVYFVNTAKRISSGELVINNAEELYDWFYKQPCSITNSSSPLVFEQAFENLANQVNQSLHSYIRDIIEQDTFHKWINHLTDFAKDWRVNDKYFLLKMAKQNDLKKNNCWGYTISRVGSPLMKNQYNHYFKIPYEGMKEGDNVEIFNAIKEIYQLFSDGKKNCEMFNWCCDSPNSTPNELCKTEPWKKCNEKFLCPYAFLWKHWNLKTHEPI
;
A
#
# COMPACT_ATOMS: atom_id res chain seq x y z
N MET A 1 -4.65 9.58 6.61
CA MET A 1 -3.77 8.62 5.91
C MET A 1 -2.68 8.13 6.86
N LYS A 2 -2.56 6.83 7.12
CA LYS A 2 -1.48 6.29 7.99
C LYS A 2 -0.19 6.19 7.16
N ARG A 3 0.92 6.70 7.70
CA ARG A 3 2.27 6.56 7.12
C ARG A 3 2.93 5.33 7.75
N LEU A 4 3.59 4.52 6.93
CA LEU A 4 4.53 3.51 7.41
C LEU A 4 5.87 4.25 7.56
N LYS A 5 6.34 4.42 8.81
CA LYS A 5 7.62 5.05 9.21
C LYS A 5 7.73 6.60 9.17
N THR A 6 8.59 7.16 10.04
CA THR A 6 8.98 8.60 10.05
C THR A 6 10.49 8.86 10.30
N LEU A 7 11.28 7.86 10.71
CA LEU A 7 12.68 8.05 11.13
C LEU A 7 13.74 7.89 10.00
N LEU A 8 13.52 6.99 9.03
CA LEU A 8 14.49 6.73 7.92
C LEU A 8 13.89 6.83 6.52
N GLY A 9 12.59 7.04 6.41
CA GLY A 9 11.85 6.94 5.15
C GLY A 9 10.38 6.76 5.44
N TYR A 10 9.55 6.81 4.40
CA TYR A 10 8.17 6.35 4.48
C TYR A 10 7.62 6.02 3.10
N TYR A 11 6.65 5.12 3.08
CA TYR A 11 5.79 4.87 1.92
C TYR A 11 4.35 5.30 2.25
N ILE A 12 3.70 5.91 1.27
CA ILE A 12 2.28 6.25 1.33
C ILE A 12 1.52 5.28 0.42
N PRO A 13 0.84 4.26 0.99
CA PRO A 13 0.02 3.34 0.23
C PRO A 13 -1.06 4.05 -0.58
N THR A 14 -1.54 3.40 -1.63
CA THR A 14 -2.52 3.89 -2.61
C THR A 14 -2.02 5.00 -3.54
N PHE A 15 -1.25 5.95 -3.02
CA PHE A 15 -0.79 7.12 -3.78
C PHE A 15 0.63 6.96 -4.30
N PHE A 16 1.25 5.81 -4.01
CA PHE A 16 2.59 5.45 -4.47
C PHE A 16 3.65 6.53 -4.16
N GLU A 17 3.51 7.33 -3.10
CA GLU A 17 4.55 8.29 -2.73
C GLU A 17 5.57 7.62 -1.82
N MET A 18 6.84 7.76 -2.15
CA MET A 18 7.93 7.22 -1.35
C MET A 18 8.91 8.31 -0.95
N GLN A 19 9.31 8.30 0.32
CA GLN A 19 10.42 9.08 0.82
C GLN A 19 11.53 8.14 1.28
N VAL A 20 12.74 8.37 0.77
CA VAL A 20 13.95 7.65 1.19
C VAL A 20 14.85 8.67 1.89
N ASN A 21 15.19 8.49 3.16
CA ASN A 21 16.07 9.42 3.88
C ASN A 21 17.55 9.23 3.47
N SER A 22 17.83 9.38 2.18
CA SER A 22 19.15 9.23 1.58
C SER A 22 19.79 10.59 1.32
N THR A 23 21.11 10.66 1.44
CA THR A 23 21.93 11.81 1.02
C THR A 23 22.29 11.79 -0.47
N ASP A 24 22.03 10.68 -1.18
CA ASP A 24 22.39 10.51 -2.59
C ASP A 24 21.36 11.19 -3.51
N ASP A 25 21.79 12.20 -4.26
CA ASP A 25 20.94 12.94 -5.19
C ASP A 25 20.69 12.21 -6.51
N ASN A 26 21.53 11.23 -6.88
CA ASN A 26 21.40 10.51 -8.15
C ASN A 26 20.61 9.20 -8.01
N MET A 27 20.42 8.73 -6.78
CA MET A 27 19.70 7.50 -6.44
C MET A 27 20.10 6.29 -7.30
N ILE A 28 21.39 6.21 -7.66
CA ILE A 28 21.93 5.08 -8.41
C ILE A 28 22.20 3.96 -7.41
N ILE A 29 21.36 2.93 -7.39
CA ILE A 29 21.40 1.82 -6.41
C ILE A 29 22.82 1.24 -6.23
N SER A 30 23.55 1.04 -7.33
CA SER A 30 24.91 0.47 -7.29
C SER A 30 25.95 1.38 -6.64
N LYS A 31 25.65 2.68 -6.46
CA LYS A 31 26.51 3.70 -5.85
C LYS A 31 26.06 4.10 -4.44
N MET A 32 24.83 3.76 -4.04
CA MET A 32 24.31 4.03 -2.71
C MET A 32 25.16 3.36 -1.62
N SER A 33 25.16 3.93 -0.41
CA SER A 33 25.63 3.20 0.77
C SER A 33 24.76 1.94 1.00
N ASP A 34 25.27 0.94 1.72
CA ASP A 34 24.46 -0.24 2.03
C ASP A 34 23.24 0.13 2.89
N ILE A 35 23.36 1.16 3.73
CA ILE A 35 22.26 1.69 4.54
C ILE A 35 21.18 2.31 3.64
N ASP A 36 21.55 3.23 2.75
CA ASP A 36 20.58 3.90 1.87
C ASP A 36 19.89 2.92 0.92
N ALA A 37 20.64 1.93 0.40
CA ALA A 37 20.07 0.86 -0.41
C ALA A 37 19.08 0.01 0.38
N THR A 38 19.38 -0.27 1.65
CA THR A 38 18.46 -1.00 2.55
C THR A 38 17.19 -0.21 2.81
N ILE A 39 17.29 1.09 3.08
CA ILE A 39 16.12 1.96 3.29
C ILE A 39 15.25 1.99 2.02
N LEU A 40 15.86 2.22 0.86
CA LEU A 40 15.12 2.16 -0.42
C LEU A 40 14.44 0.80 -0.58
N PHE A 41 15.15 -0.29 -0.30
CA PHE A 41 14.61 -1.63 -0.43
C PHE A 41 13.41 -1.86 0.48
N HIS A 42 13.47 -1.44 1.75
CA HIS A 42 12.35 -1.51 2.69
C HIS A 42 11.10 -0.81 2.14
N GLU A 43 11.23 0.46 1.74
CA GLU A 43 10.10 1.21 1.17
C GLU A 43 9.62 0.62 -0.16
N TYR A 44 10.54 0.03 -0.94
CA TYR A 44 10.21 -0.67 -2.17
C TYR A 44 9.42 -1.96 -1.92
N ILE A 45 9.66 -2.67 -0.81
CA ILE A 45 8.83 -3.81 -0.41
C ILE A 45 7.41 -3.33 -0.09
N HIS A 46 7.23 -2.20 0.59
CA HIS A 46 5.90 -1.62 0.79
C HIS A 46 5.20 -1.25 -0.52
N PHE A 47 5.95 -0.68 -1.47
CA PHE A 47 5.44 -0.44 -2.82
C PHE A 47 4.97 -1.73 -3.50
N LEU A 48 5.75 -2.81 -3.44
CA LEU A 48 5.33 -4.11 -3.99
C LEU A 48 4.09 -4.67 -3.27
N GLN A 49 4.04 -4.59 -1.94
CA GLN A 49 2.90 -5.06 -1.17
C GLN A 49 1.60 -4.37 -1.61
N ASP A 50 1.65 -3.10 -1.98
CA ASP A 50 0.47 -2.30 -2.33
C ASP A 50 -0.27 -2.81 -3.58
N PHE A 51 0.44 -3.34 -4.59
CA PHE A 51 -0.20 -3.81 -5.82
C PHE A 51 -0.06 -5.31 -6.08
N THR A 52 0.80 -6.02 -5.34
CA THR A 52 0.94 -7.48 -5.46
C THR A 52 0.18 -8.27 -4.41
N THR A 53 -0.41 -7.63 -3.40
CA THR A 53 -1.22 -8.33 -2.37
C THR A 53 -2.71 -8.06 -2.57
N TYR A 54 -3.55 -9.01 -2.13
CA TYR A 54 -5.01 -8.81 -2.20
C TYR A 54 -5.43 -7.63 -1.31
N TYR A 55 -4.85 -7.52 -0.11
CA TYR A 55 -5.12 -6.44 0.81
C TYR A 55 -4.72 -5.06 0.25
N GLY A 56 -3.53 -4.96 -0.37
CA GLY A 56 -3.06 -3.75 -1.03
C GLY A 56 -3.97 -3.33 -2.18
N LEU A 57 -4.31 -4.25 -3.08
CA LEU A 57 -5.25 -3.99 -4.17
C LEU A 57 -6.64 -3.56 -3.67
N ASN A 58 -7.14 -4.18 -2.61
CA ASN A 58 -8.41 -3.80 -2.00
C ASN A 58 -8.34 -2.38 -1.42
N ASN A 59 -7.25 -2.00 -0.76
CA ASN A 59 -7.06 -0.64 -0.28
C ASN A 59 -7.01 0.38 -1.43
N LEU A 60 -6.28 0.07 -2.51
CA LEU A 60 -6.27 0.88 -3.73
C LEU A 60 -7.68 1.12 -4.27
N TYR A 61 -8.49 0.05 -4.34
CA TYR A 61 -9.88 0.13 -4.76
C TYR A 61 -10.71 1.03 -3.83
N VAL A 62 -10.69 0.79 -2.52
CA VAL A 62 -11.50 1.54 -1.54
C VAL A 62 -11.18 3.03 -1.54
N GLN A 63 -9.89 3.41 -1.62
CA GLN A 63 -9.51 4.82 -1.70
C GLN A 63 -9.89 5.45 -3.04
N SER A 64 -9.84 4.68 -4.13
CA SER A 64 -10.33 5.15 -5.43
C SER A 64 -11.82 5.40 -5.41
N GLU A 65 -12.61 4.48 -4.86
CA GLU A 65 -14.05 4.65 -4.71
C GLU A 65 -14.39 5.86 -3.84
N TYR A 66 -13.60 6.16 -2.80
CA TYR A 66 -13.78 7.39 -2.01
C TYR A 66 -13.74 8.65 -2.88
N ILE A 67 -12.71 8.79 -3.73
CA ILE A 67 -12.56 9.97 -4.59
C ILE A 67 -13.71 10.07 -5.59
N HIS A 68 -14.04 8.96 -6.27
CA HIS A 68 -15.16 8.91 -7.21
C HIS A 68 -16.49 9.28 -6.53
N SER A 69 -16.71 8.74 -5.33
CA SER A 69 -17.89 8.96 -4.51
C SER A 69 -18.04 10.42 -4.07
N VAL A 70 -16.96 11.06 -3.60
CA VAL A 70 -16.95 12.48 -3.22
C VAL A 70 -17.18 13.38 -4.44
N VAL A 71 -16.49 13.15 -5.55
CA VAL A 71 -16.66 13.93 -6.79
C VAL A 71 -18.11 13.87 -7.28
N ASN A 72 -18.71 12.67 -7.29
CA ASN A 72 -20.11 12.48 -7.69
C ASN A 72 -21.10 13.18 -6.75
N ARG A 73 -20.78 13.30 -5.45
CA ARG A 73 -21.58 14.07 -4.49
C ARG A 73 -21.40 15.58 -4.67
N ILE A 74 -20.17 16.05 -4.95
CA ILE A 74 -19.89 17.46 -5.24
C ILE A 74 -20.73 17.97 -6.42
N TYR A 75 -20.89 17.17 -7.48
CA TYR A 75 -21.74 17.55 -8.62
C TYR A 75 -23.20 17.85 -8.28
N LYS A 76 -23.68 17.38 -7.12
CA LYS A 76 -25.06 17.61 -6.64
C LYS A 76 -25.16 18.86 -5.75
N THR A 77 -24.05 19.55 -5.48
CA THR A 77 -23.99 20.75 -4.64
C THR A 77 -24.22 22.02 -5.45
N ASN A 78 -24.49 23.13 -4.76
CA ASN A 78 -24.64 24.45 -5.38
C ASN A 78 -23.28 25.12 -5.66
N LYS A 79 -22.34 24.38 -6.26
CA LYS A 79 -20.97 24.84 -6.60
C LYS A 79 -20.08 25.22 -5.42
N GLN A 80 -20.56 25.20 -4.19
CA GLN A 80 -19.75 25.32 -2.99
C GLN A 80 -19.99 24.11 -2.10
N PHE A 81 -18.94 23.62 -1.46
CA PHE A 81 -19.01 22.45 -0.58
C PHE A 81 -18.01 22.57 0.57
N ALA A 82 -18.39 22.08 1.74
CA ALA A 82 -17.53 22.12 2.93
C ALA A 82 -16.40 21.08 2.81
N VAL A 83 -15.22 21.45 3.32
CA VAL A 83 -14.10 20.52 3.53
C VAL A 83 -13.65 20.52 5.01
N PRO A 84 -13.33 19.37 5.63
CA PRO A 84 -13.47 18.00 5.13
C PRO A 84 -14.88 17.66 4.63
N PHE A 85 -14.96 16.88 3.55
CA PHE A 85 -16.21 16.47 2.93
C PHE A 85 -16.87 15.39 3.79
N GLU A 86 -18.00 15.72 4.41
CA GLU A 86 -18.75 14.77 5.23
C GLU A 86 -19.65 13.88 4.37
N ILE A 87 -19.49 12.55 4.52
CA ILE A 87 -20.35 11.55 3.90
C ILE A 87 -21.27 10.99 4.99
N THR A 88 -22.57 11.25 4.88
CA THR A 88 -23.56 10.89 5.91
C THR A 88 -24.38 9.64 5.57
N ASP A 89 -24.13 9.03 4.41
CA ASP A 89 -24.86 7.88 3.88
C ASP A 89 -23.89 6.75 3.48
N ASN A 90 -24.40 5.52 3.38
CA ASN A 90 -23.62 4.35 2.95
C ASN A 90 -24.24 3.66 1.72
N ASN A 91 -24.89 4.41 0.83
CA ASN A 91 -25.62 3.84 -0.31
C ASN A 91 -24.70 3.15 -1.33
N ASP A 92 -23.44 3.56 -1.39
CA ASP A 92 -22.36 3.02 -2.24
C ASP A 92 -21.43 2.06 -1.47
N ASN A 93 -21.78 1.67 -0.24
CA ASN A 93 -20.95 0.87 0.67
C ASN A 93 -19.58 1.48 1.04
N LEU A 94 -19.36 2.76 0.76
CA LEU A 94 -18.07 3.40 1.00
C LEU A 94 -17.69 3.44 2.48
N LEU A 95 -18.59 3.88 3.35
CA LEU A 95 -18.32 3.98 4.80
C LEU A 95 -18.09 2.60 5.41
N LEU A 96 -18.82 1.58 4.94
CA LEU A 96 -18.61 0.19 5.34
C LEU A 96 -17.21 -0.29 4.94
N ASN A 97 -16.80 -0.06 3.68
CA ASN A 97 -15.48 -0.45 3.21
C ASN A 97 -14.36 0.26 3.99
N GLN A 98 -14.52 1.55 4.26
CA GLN A 98 -13.58 2.31 5.09
C GLN A 98 -13.50 1.77 6.52
N GLN A 99 -14.63 1.40 7.13
CA GLN A 99 -14.67 0.78 8.44
C GLN A 99 -13.92 -0.57 8.45
N ILE A 100 -14.17 -1.43 7.46
CA ILE A 100 -13.48 -2.73 7.29
C ILE A 100 -11.97 -2.52 7.13
N CYS A 101 -11.53 -1.62 6.24
CA CYS A 101 -10.12 -1.31 6.08
C CYS A 101 -9.50 -0.81 7.39
N LYS A 102 -10.18 0.06 8.14
CA LYS A 102 -9.68 0.56 9.42
C LYS A 102 -9.50 -0.55 10.46
N LEU A 103 -10.48 -1.44 10.59
CA LEU A 103 -10.46 -2.53 11.59
C LEU A 103 -9.43 -3.61 11.24
N THR A 104 -9.24 -3.91 9.96
CA THR A 104 -8.27 -4.92 9.49
C THR A 104 -6.83 -4.41 9.39
N ALA A 105 -6.64 -3.09 9.35
CA ALA A 105 -5.30 -2.49 9.27
C ALA A 105 -4.47 -2.74 10.54
N GLY A 106 -5.12 -2.73 11.71
CA GLY A 106 -4.44 -2.79 13.00
C GLY A 106 -3.66 -1.53 13.36
N ASP A 107 -2.87 -1.65 14.43
CA ASP A 107 -2.08 -0.57 14.99
C ASP A 107 -0.66 -0.52 14.42
N THR A 108 -0.02 0.64 14.55
CA THR A 108 1.35 0.91 14.07
C THR A 108 2.17 1.68 15.09
N GLU A 109 1.66 1.87 16.30
CA GLU A 109 2.37 2.61 17.34
C GLU A 109 3.61 1.83 17.80
N GLU A 110 4.78 2.45 17.60
CA GLU A 110 6.07 1.81 17.84
C GLU A 110 6.27 1.46 19.32
N SER A 111 6.87 0.30 19.57
CA SER A 111 7.35 -0.10 20.89
C SER A 111 8.71 -0.73 20.75
N SER A 112 9.74 -0.11 21.33
CA SER A 112 11.13 -0.58 21.20
C SER A 112 11.32 -1.99 21.73
N ILE A 113 10.64 -2.31 22.84
CA ILE A 113 10.59 -3.64 23.43
C ILE A 113 9.12 -4.06 23.46
N TYR A 114 8.80 -5.24 22.94
CA TYR A 114 7.43 -5.76 22.95
C TYR A 114 7.42 -7.28 23.16
N THR A 115 6.67 -7.74 24.15
CA THR A 115 6.43 -9.16 24.44
C THR A 115 4.95 -9.46 24.24
N ILE A 116 4.61 -10.68 23.83
CA ILE A 116 3.22 -11.13 23.70
C ILE A 116 2.97 -12.16 24.77
N ASP A 117 2.13 -11.80 25.73
CA ASP A 117 1.71 -12.65 26.85
C ASP A 117 0.35 -13.28 26.58
N GLU A 118 -0.51 -12.61 25.80
CA GLU A 118 -1.86 -13.07 25.49
C GLU A 118 -2.31 -12.58 24.12
N ILE A 119 -3.03 -13.44 23.38
CA ILE A 119 -3.70 -13.11 22.13
C ILE A 119 -5.17 -13.49 22.25
N ILE A 120 -6.08 -12.54 22.03
CA ILE A 120 -7.52 -12.78 21.95
C ILE A 120 -8.06 -12.41 20.57
N GLU A 121 -9.14 -13.07 20.17
CA GLU A 121 -9.93 -12.69 18.99
C GLU A 121 -11.19 -11.96 19.47
N ASP A 122 -11.43 -10.78 18.92
CA ASP A 122 -12.63 -9.98 19.18
C ASP A 122 -13.48 -9.89 17.91
N THR A 123 -14.71 -9.39 18.03
CA THR A 123 -15.64 -9.21 16.92
C THR A 123 -16.30 -7.85 16.99
N ASP A 124 -16.00 -7.03 16.00
CA ASP A 124 -16.56 -5.70 15.83
C ASP A 124 -17.85 -5.74 15.01
N THR A 125 -18.85 -4.98 15.43
CA THR A 125 -20.10 -4.80 14.65
C THR A 125 -19.87 -3.78 13.53
N LEU A 126 -20.31 -4.11 12.33
CA LEU A 126 -20.20 -3.25 11.15
C LEU A 126 -21.44 -2.39 10.94
N ILE A 127 -21.32 -1.36 10.11
CA ILE A 127 -22.46 -0.64 9.54
C ILE A 127 -23.41 -1.67 8.91
N PRO A 128 -24.73 -1.63 9.21
CA PRO A 128 -25.68 -2.61 8.72
C PRO A 128 -25.59 -2.84 7.22
N ASN A 129 -25.37 -4.08 6.82
CA ASN A 129 -25.28 -4.47 5.42
C ASN A 129 -25.82 -5.89 5.23
N PRO A 130 -26.59 -6.16 4.14
CA PRO A 130 -27.22 -7.46 3.94
C PRO A 130 -26.23 -8.62 3.80
N CYS A 131 -24.94 -8.35 3.54
CA CYS A 131 -23.94 -9.34 3.21
C CYS A 131 -22.97 -9.60 4.37
N ILE A 132 -22.63 -8.57 5.14
CA ILE A 132 -21.66 -8.64 6.24
C ILE A 132 -22.08 -7.69 7.37
N ASN A 133 -22.12 -8.19 8.61
CA ASN A 133 -22.57 -7.40 9.77
C ASN A 133 -21.56 -7.36 10.91
N ASN A 134 -20.50 -8.16 10.82
CA ASN A 134 -19.43 -8.19 11.80
C ASN A 134 -18.09 -8.50 11.13
N ILE A 135 -17.01 -8.20 11.84
CA ILE A 135 -15.65 -8.54 11.42
C ILE A 135 -14.83 -8.94 12.64
N GLN A 136 -14.04 -10.00 12.49
CA GLN A 136 -13.12 -10.43 13.54
C GLN A 136 -11.86 -9.56 13.55
N SER A 137 -11.30 -9.33 14.74
CA SER A 137 -10.05 -8.63 14.95
C SER A 137 -9.16 -9.39 15.93
N VAL A 138 -7.84 -9.19 15.82
CA VAL A 138 -6.86 -9.82 16.72
C VAL A 138 -6.32 -8.76 17.67
N VAL A 139 -6.38 -9.03 18.97
CA VAL A 139 -5.89 -8.14 20.02
C VAL A 139 -4.75 -8.83 20.77
N LEU A 140 -3.62 -8.14 20.84
CA LEU A 140 -2.43 -8.54 21.60
C LEU A 140 -2.45 -7.85 22.96
N ASN A 141 -2.13 -8.63 24.00
CA ASN A 141 -2.02 -8.19 25.39
C ASN A 141 -3.19 -7.30 25.84
N PRO A 142 -4.43 -7.81 25.89
CA PRO A 142 -5.63 -7.03 26.19
C PRO A 142 -5.61 -6.33 27.57
N ASN A 143 -4.71 -6.74 28.47
CA ASN A 143 -4.59 -6.23 29.83
C ASN A 143 -3.41 -5.28 30.05
N ASP A 144 -2.45 -5.20 29.12
CA ASP A 144 -1.27 -4.32 29.23
C ASP A 144 -0.65 -4.04 27.85
N ASN A 145 -0.29 -2.78 27.56
CA ASN A 145 0.30 -2.38 26.28
C ASN A 145 -0.46 -2.91 25.03
N ILE A 146 -1.80 -2.81 25.05
CA ILE A 146 -2.73 -3.35 24.04
C ILE A 146 -2.33 -2.93 22.61
N ARG A 147 -2.39 -3.87 21.66
CA ARG A 147 -2.28 -3.59 20.23
C ARG A 147 -3.28 -4.41 19.42
N SER A 148 -3.88 -3.80 18.39
CA SER A 148 -4.58 -4.51 17.34
C SER A 148 -3.58 -5.05 16.31
N PHE A 149 -3.52 -6.37 16.12
CA PHE A 149 -2.67 -7.01 15.12
C PHE A 149 -3.41 -7.13 13.79
N GLY A 150 -2.88 -6.47 12.76
CA GLY A 150 -3.52 -6.39 11.45
C GLY A 150 -2.52 -6.20 10.33
N ALA A 151 -3.05 -5.82 9.16
CA ALA A 151 -2.29 -5.75 7.93
C ALA A 151 -1.05 -4.84 8.01
N LEU A 152 -1.11 -3.71 8.70
CA LEU A 152 0.02 -2.77 8.78
C LEU A 152 1.20 -3.37 9.57
N ALA A 153 0.92 -4.07 10.68
CA ALA A 153 1.96 -4.77 11.44
C ALA A 153 2.59 -5.91 10.62
N ILE A 154 1.77 -6.63 9.83
CA ILE A 154 2.24 -7.69 8.94
C ILE A 154 3.08 -7.11 7.78
N MET A 155 2.65 -6.00 7.17
CA MET A 155 3.37 -5.32 6.10
C MET A 155 4.75 -4.84 6.59
N GLU A 156 4.81 -4.19 7.76
CA GLU A 156 6.08 -3.75 8.36
C GLU A 156 6.97 -4.94 8.70
N SER A 157 6.41 -5.98 9.32
CA SER A 157 7.17 -7.19 9.66
C SER A 157 7.75 -7.86 8.41
N MET A 158 6.98 -7.95 7.34
CA MET A 158 7.45 -8.48 6.07
C MET A 158 8.58 -7.63 5.47
N ALA A 159 8.46 -6.29 5.45
CA ALA A 159 9.53 -5.42 4.97
C ALA A 159 10.81 -5.55 5.83
N TYR A 160 10.65 -5.63 7.16
CA TYR A 160 11.75 -5.79 8.11
C TYR A 160 12.44 -7.17 8.04
N ILE A 161 11.69 -8.23 7.75
CA ILE A 161 12.27 -9.55 7.48
C ILE A 161 13.07 -9.51 6.17
N MET A 162 12.51 -8.91 5.12
CA MET A 162 13.18 -8.79 3.82
C MET A 162 14.50 -8.01 3.94
N GLU A 163 14.53 -6.87 4.63
CA GLU A 163 15.79 -6.12 4.80
C GLU A 163 16.87 -6.91 5.57
N ARG A 164 16.49 -7.65 6.63
CA ARG A 164 17.44 -8.46 7.41
C ARG A 164 18.00 -9.63 6.60
N LEU A 165 17.18 -10.23 5.73
CA LEU A 165 17.59 -11.36 4.90
C LEU A 165 18.40 -10.92 3.68
N CYS A 166 17.97 -9.83 3.00
CA CYS A 166 18.59 -9.37 1.75
C CYS A 166 19.78 -8.43 1.95
N SER A 167 19.81 -7.67 3.05
CA SER A 167 20.83 -6.64 3.32
C SER A 167 21.35 -6.70 4.76
N PRO A 168 21.91 -7.84 5.20
CA PRO A 168 22.38 -8.01 6.58
C PRO A 168 23.50 -7.05 6.99
N ILE A 169 24.19 -6.43 6.01
CA ILE A 169 25.24 -5.41 6.25
C ILE A 169 24.64 -4.01 6.45
N GLY A 170 23.57 -3.67 5.71
CA GLY A 170 22.98 -2.34 5.69
C GLY A 170 21.79 -2.15 6.62
N VAL A 171 21.25 -3.24 7.16
CA VAL A 171 20.10 -3.22 8.07
C VAL A 171 20.39 -2.47 9.37
N GLN A 172 19.41 -1.70 9.84
CA GLN A 172 19.46 -0.99 11.11
C GLN A 172 18.48 -1.63 12.11
N VAL A 173 18.77 -1.47 13.40
CA VAL A 173 17.88 -1.98 14.45
C VAL A 173 16.61 -1.14 14.48
N SER A 174 15.47 -1.81 14.35
CA SER A 174 14.14 -1.20 14.47
C SER A 174 13.43 -1.64 15.77
N PRO A 175 12.44 -0.87 16.25
CA PRO A 175 11.59 -1.28 17.38
C PRO A 175 10.96 -2.66 17.22
N ASP A 176 10.68 -3.40 18.31
CA ASP A 176 10.02 -4.70 18.21
C ASP A 176 8.62 -4.62 17.57
N TYR A 177 7.79 -3.64 17.93
CA TYR A 177 6.51 -3.42 17.27
C TYR A 177 6.58 -2.16 16.39
N PRO A 178 6.08 -2.17 15.14
CA PRO A 178 5.45 -3.30 14.44
C PRO A 178 6.42 -4.23 13.67
N TYR A 179 7.72 -3.94 13.66
CA TYR A 179 8.72 -4.58 12.79
C TYR A 179 8.94 -6.07 13.02
N ARG A 180 8.71 -6.56 14.24
CA ARG A 180 8.83 -7.98 14.61
C ARG A 180 7.50 -8.54 15.08
N ALA A 181 6.39 -7.82 14.88
CA ALA A 181 5.08 -8.23 15.35
C ALA A 181 4.68 -9.62 14.82
N ALA A 182 4.93 -9.89 13.54
CA ALA A 182 4.63 -11.20 12.95
C ALA A 182 5.50 -12.34 13.54
N GLU A 183 6.79 -12.10 13.78
CA GLU A 183 7.67 -13.06 14.47
C GLU A 183 7.15 -13.34 15.86
N LEU A 184 6.84 -12.30 16.64
CA LEU A 184 6.37 -12.42 18.02
C LEU A 184 5.03 -13.18 18.10
N VAL A 185 4.09 -12.87 17.19
CA VAL A 185 2.80 -13.59 17.12
C VAL A 185 3.01 -15.04 16.73
N ALA A 186 3.89 -15.33 15.76
CA ALA A 186 4.21 -16.71 15.37
C ALA A 186 4.87 -17.48 16.53
N GLN A 187 5.84 -16.87 17.22
CA GLN A 187 6.55 -17.44 18.37
C GLN A 187 5.62 -17.77 19.55
N TYR A 188 4.57 -16.98 19.75
CA TYR A 188 3.55 -17.25 20.77
C TYR A 188 2.85 -18.61 20.54
N TYR A 189 2.59 -18.98 19.28
CA TYR A 189 1.94 -20.24 18.94
C TYR A 189 2.92 -21.40 18.75
N ASP A 190 4.04 -21.15 18.09
CA ASP A 190 5.10 -22.12 17.85
C ASP A 190 6.45 -21.38 17.72
N ARG A 191 7.31 -21.58 18.71
CA ARG A 191 8.60 -20.89 18.79
C ARG A 191 9.55 -21.29 17.67
N GLU A 192 9.60 -22.56 17.31
CA GLU A 192 10.51 -23.04 16.25
C GLU A 192 10.08 -22.47 14.89
N PHE A 193 8.77 -22.43 14.64
CA PHE A 193 8.23 -21.80 13.43
C PHE A 193 8.48 -20.28 13.43
N GLY A 194 8.23 -19.60 14.55
CA GLY A 194 8.40 -18.14 14.66
C GLY A 194 9.85 -17.66 14.60
N ASP A 195 10.82 -18.53 14.90
CA ASP A 195 12.26 -18.25 14.78
C ASP A 195 12.78 -18.44 13.33
N ASP A 196 12.01 -19.09 12.44
CA ASP A 196 12.34 -19.24 11.01
C ASP A 196 11.78 -18.06 10.18
N LEU A 197 12.65 -17.08 9.91
CA LEU A 197 12.28 -15.88 9.16
C LEU A 197 11.68 -16.16 7.77
N LEU A 198 12.09 -17.23 7.09
CA LEU A 198 11.51 -17.56 5.78
C LEU A 198 10.09 -18.08 5.92
N LYS A 199 9.80 -18.88 6.95
CA LYS A 199 8.44 -19.35 7.24
C LYS A 199 7.54 -18.20 7.67
N VAL A 200 8.01 -17.32 8.55
CA VAL A 200 7.28 -16.13 8.98
C VAL A 200 7.03 -15.19 7.80
N LEU A 201 8.02 -14.98 6.92
CA LEU A 201 7.87 -14.18 5.70
C LEU A 201 6.73 -14.68 4.82
N VAL A 202 6.65 -16.00 4.57
CA VAL A 202 5.58 -16.57 3.75
C VAL A 202 4.24 -16.45 4.46
N LEU A 203 4.19 -16.66 5.78
CA LEU A 203 2.97 -16.49 6.55
C LEU A 203 2.47 -15.04 6.49
N CYS A 204 3.36 -14.05 6.55
CA CYS A 204 3.01 -12.65 6.32
C CYS A 204 2.41 -12.45 4.92
N ASP A 205 3.09 -12.91 3.88
CA ASP A 205 2.66 -12.68 2.50
C ASP A 205 1.30 -13.33 2.20
N ILE A 206 1.10 -14.62 2.52
CA ILE A 206 -0.19 -15.28 2.30
C ILE A 206 -1.31 -14.66 3.15
N SER A 207 -0.98 -14.10 4.32
CA SER A 207 -1.97 -13.35 5.12
C SER A 207 -2.41 -12.08 4.40
N LEU A 208 -1.50 -11.35 3.76
CA LEU A 208 -1.81 -10.18 2.93
C LEU A 208 -2.54 -10.53 1.62
N LEU A 209 -2.55 -11.81 1.22
CA LEU A 209 -3.39 -12.33 0.14
C LEU A 209 -4.86 -12.56 0.55
N ASN A 210 -5.25 -12.18 1.77
CA ASN A 210 -6.60 -12.27 2.29
C ASN A 210 -7.16 -10.89 2.67
N SER A 211 -8.50 -10.79 2.79
CA SER A 211 -9.20 -9.56 3.14
C SER A 211 -9.05 -9.15 4.61
N ASN A 212 -8.74 -10.09 5.50
CA ASN A 212 -8.45 -9.85 6.92
C ASN A 212 -7.12 -10.51 7.33
N PRO A 213 -5.97 -9.85 7.06
CA PRO A 213 -4.66 -10.46 7.23
C PRO A 213 -4.35 -10.88 8.67
N GLY A 214 -4.72 -10.08 9.68
CA GLY A 214 -4.44 -10.39 11.09
C GLY A 214 -5.09 -11.70 11.55
N VAL A 215 -6.38 -11.86 11.24
CA VAL A 215 -7.14 -13.08 11.57
C VAL A 215 -6.63 -14.29 10.78
N TYR A 216 -6.34 -14.11 9.49
CA TYR A 216 -5.79 -15.19 8.67
C TYR A 216 -4.44 -15.70 9.20
N PHE A 217 -3.56 -14.78 9.58
CA PHE A 217 -2.26 -15.08 10.17
C PHE A 217 -2.41 -15.93 11.43
N VAL A 218 -3.23 -15.46 12.39
CA VAL A 218 -3.45 -16.16 13.67
C VAL A 218 -4.08 -17.54 13.47
N ASN A 219 -5.10 -17.64 12.61
CA ASN A 219 -5.75 -18.92 12.34
C ASN A 219 -4.78 -19.94 11.72
N THR A 220 -3.89 -19.49 10.83
CA THR A 220 -2.90 -20.35 10.21
C THR A 220 -1.82 -20.77 11.23
N ALA A 221 -1.32 -19.84 12.05
CA ALA A 221 -0.38 -20.14 13.13
C ALA A 221 -0.95 -21.16 14.15
N LYS A 222 -2.24 -21.03 14.51
CA LYS A 222 -2.94 -22.01 15.36
C LYS A 222 -2.98 -23.41 14.76
N ARG A 223 -3.23 -23.53 13.45
CA ARG A 223 -3.26 -24.82 12.75
C ARG A 223 -1.89 -25.48 12.66
N ILE A 224 -0.83 -24.69 12.58
CA ILE A 224 0.55 -25.18 12.63
C ILE A 224 0.86 -25.69 14.04
N SER A 225 0.58 -24.87 15.06
CA SER A 225 0.80 -25.22 16.47
C SER A 225 0.02 -26.46 16.92
N SER A 226 -1.22 -26.65 16.42
CA SER A 226 -2.03 -27.84 16.72
C SER A 226 -1.61 -29.10 15.97
N GLY A 227 -0.69 -28.99 15.00
CA GLY A 227 -0.31 -30.08 14.11
C GLY A 227 -1.31 -30.41 13.00
N GLU A 228 -2.38 -29.61 12.84
CA GLU A 228 -3.33 -29.75 11.72
C GLU A 228 -2.68 -29.41 10.37
N LEU A 229 -1.73 -28.47 10.38
CA LEU A 229 -0.96 -28.05 9.22
C LEU A 229 0.53 -28.27 9.47
N VAL A 230 1.11 -29.28 8.83
CA VAL A 230 2.54 -29.59 8.95
C VAL A 230 3.32 -28.89 7.84
N ILE A 231 4.25 -28.00 8.22
CA ILE A 231 5.09 -27.20 7.31
C ILE A 231 6.56 -27.45 7.58
N ASN A 232 7.23 -28.15 6.67
CA ASN A 232 8.65 -28.48 6.80
C ASN A 232 9.54 -27.36 6.28
N ASN A 233 9.12 -26.67 5.22
CA ASN A 233 9.84 -25.55 4.60
C ASN A 233 8.86 -24.44 4.20
N ALA A 234 9.40 -23.24 3.91
CA ALA A 234 8.59 -22.06 3.64
C ALA A 234 7.73 -22.19 2.35
N GLU A 235 8.21 -22.87 1.32
CA GLU A 235 7.46 -23.09 0.08
C GLU A 235 6.16 -23.89 0.29
N GLU A 236 6.16 -24.85 1.24
CA GLU A 236 4.97 -25.66 1.53
C GLU A 236 3.77 -24.83 1.98
N LEU A 237 3.97 -23.67 2.61
CA LEU A 237 2.89 -22.75 2.99
C LEU A 237 2.19 -22.15 1.77
N TYR A 238 2.96 -21.72 0.76
CA TYR A 238 2.39 -21.25 -0.51
C TYR A 238 1.68 -22.39 -1.25
N ASP A 239 2.31 -23.57 -1.32
CA ASP A 239 1.68 -24.73 -1.95
C ASP A 239 0.37 -25.13 -1.29
N TRP A 240 0.30 -25.03 0.04
CA TRP A 240 -0.91 -25.26 0.80
C TRP A 240 -1.96 -24.16 0.53
N PHE A 241 -1.58 -22.88 0.61
CA PHE A 241 -2.46 -21.73 0.42
C PHE A 241 -3.14 -21.75 -0.95
N TYR A 242 -2.37 -21.90 -2.03
CA TYR A 242 -2.88 -21.87 -3.40
C TYR A 242 -3.81 -23.05 -3.74
N LYS A 243 -3.83 -24.11 -2.92
CA LYS A 243 -4.77 -25.23 -3.06
C LYS A 243 -6.09 -24.99 -2.33
N GLN A 244 -6.19 -23.95 -1.49
CA GLN A 244 -7.40 -23.67 -0.72
C GLN A 244 -8.44 -22.94 -1.59
N PRO A 245 -9.73 -23.27 -1.42
CA PRO A 245 -10.81 -22.51 -2.05
C PRO A 245 -10.92 -21.11 -1.43
N CYS A 246 -11.12 -20.10 -2.27
CA CYS A 246 -11.44 -18.75 -1.86
C CYS A 246 -12.96 -18.56 -1.76
N SER A 247 -13.42 -18.06 -0.62
CA SER A 247 -14.82 -17.67 -0.42
C SER A 247 -15.00 -16.20 -0.76
N ILE A 248 -16.01 -15.90 -1.58
CA ILE A 248 -16.41 -14.53 -1.91
C ILE A 248 -17.79 -14.30 -1.33
N THR A 249 -17.96 -13.21 -0.58
CA THR A 249 -19.25 -12.81 -0.02
C THR A 249 -20.29 -12.74 -1.14
N ASN A 250 -21.44 -13.40 -0.95
CA ASN A 250 -22.53 -13.56 -1.93
C ASN A 250 -22.23 -14.39 -3.18
N SER A 251 -21.08 -15.09 -3.26
CA SER A 251 -20.87 -16.12 -4.28
C SER A 251 -21.30 -17.48 -3.74
N SER A 252 -22.11 -18.21 -4.49
CA SER A 252 -22.47 -19.60 -4.18
C SER A 252 -21.38 -20.60 -4.58
N SER A 253 -20.38 -20.17 -5.36
CA SER A 253 -19.29 -21.03 -5.83
C SER A 253 -17.94 -20.48 -5.36
N PRO A 254 -17.11 -21.30 -4.69
CA PRO A 254 -15.76 -20.89 -4.36
C PRO A 254 -14.94 -20.69 -5.64
N LEU A 255 -14.01 -19.75 -5.60
CA LEU A 255 -13.02 -19.57 -6.66
C LEU A 255 -11.67 -20.16 -6.24
N VAL A 256 -10.80 -20.43 -7.20
CA VAL A 256 -9.37 -20.56 -6.92
C VAL A 256 -8.77 -19.18 -6.71
N PHE A 257 -7.68 -19.11 -5.93
CA PHE A 257 -7.07 -17.83 -5.53
C PHE A 257 -6.69 -16.96 -6.74
N GLU A 258 -6.11 -17.56 -7.77
CA GLU A 258 -5.64 -16.87 -8.97
C GLU A 258 -6.79 -16.10 -9.64
N GLN A 259 -7.97 -16.72 -9.76
CA GLN A 259 -9.15 -16.08 -10.33
C GLN A 259 -9.67 -14.95 -9.44
N ALA A 260 -9.70 -15.15 -8.12
CA ALA A 260 -10.13 -14.12 -7.19
C ALA A 260 -9.20 -12.89 -7.23
N PHE A 261 -7.88 -13.13 -7.29
CA PHE A 261 -6.87 -12.09 -7.40
C PHE A 261 -6.94 -11.35 -8.73
N GLU A 262 -7.02 -12.06 -9.86
CA GLU A 262 -7.15 -11.46 -11.19
C GLU A 262 -8.41 -10.58 -11.31
N ASN A 263 -9.53 -11.03 -10.75
CA ASN A 263 -10.77 -10.25 -10.74
C ASN A 263 -10.60 -8.93 -10.00
N LEU A 264 -10.01 -8.94 -8.81
CA LEU A 264 -9.74 -7.72 -8.03
C LEU A 264 -8.73 -6.82 -8.76
N ALA A 265 -7.63 -7.39 -9.28
CA ALA A 265 -6.60 -6.64 -10.00
C ALA A 265 -7.18 -5.92 -11.22
N ASN A 266 -8.09 -6.56 -11.96
CA ASN A 266 -8.77 -5.95 -13.11
C ASN A 266 -9.74 -4.83 -12.68
N GLN A 267 -10.46 -4.99 -11.57
CA GLN A 267 -11.32 -3.93 -11.02
C GLN A 267 -10.49 -2.71 -10.57
N VAL A 268 -9.37 -2.93 -9.89
CA VAL A 268 -8.43 -1.88 -9.51
C VAL A 268 -7.89 -1.18 -10.75
N ASN A 269 -7.41 -1.92 -11.74
CA ASN A 269 -6.92 -1.37 -13.01
C ASN A 269 -7.94 -0.40 -13.64
N GLN A 270 -9.20 -0.82 -13.77
CA GLN A 270 -10.28 -0.01 -14.30
C GLN A 270 -10.55 1.24 -13.46
N SER A 271 -10.57 1.11 -12.13
CA SER A 271 -10.81 2.22 -11.21
C SER A 271 -9.67 3.25 -11.23
N LEU A 272 -8.42 2.81 -11.36
CA LEU A 272 -7.28 3.71 -11.50
C LEU A 272 -7.25 4.40 -12.87
N HIS A 273 -7.62 3.69 -13.95
CA HIS A 273 -7.78 4.31 -15.26
C HIS A 273 -8.88 5.38 -15.26
N SER A 274 -9.97 5.21 -14.50
CA SER A 274 -11.08 6.17 -14.54
C SER A 274 -10.77 7.56 -13.97
N TYR A 275 -9.65 7.73 -13.26
CA TYR A 275 -9.17 9.06 -12.86
C TYR A 275 -8.90 9.97 -14.07
N ILE A 276 -8.45 9.41 -15.20
CA ILE A 276 -8.21 10.16 -16.44
C ILE A 276 -8.80 9.38 -17.60
N ARG A 277 -9.75 9.96 -18.33
CA ARG A 277 -10.42 9.30 -19.46
C ARG A 277 -10.31 10.18 -20.68
N ASP A 278 -10.20 9.56 -21.85
CA ASP A 278 -10.29 10.22 -23.16
C ASP A 278 -9.23 11.32 -23.40
N ILE A 279 -8.02 11.17 -22.86
CA ILE A 279 -6.89 12.10 -23.04
C ILE A 279 -5.65 11.32 -23.50
N ILE A 280 -5.35 11.41 -24.80
CA ILE A 280 -4.26 10.67 -25.46
C ILE A 280 -2.90 11.06 -24.87
N GLU A 281 -2.73 12.32 -24.49
CA GLU A 281 -1.49 12.84 -23.88
C GLU A 281 -1.19 12.20 -22.52
N GLN A 282 -2.15 11.49 -21.92
CA GLN A 282 -2.02 10.78 -20.65
C GLN A 282 -1.98 9.26 -20.82
N ASP A 283 -1.79 8.74 -22.04
CA ASP A 283 -1.59 7.31 -22.30
C ASP A 283 -0.48 6.70 -21.43
N THR A 284 0.53 7.48 -21.07
CA THR A 284 1.66 7.06 -20.24
C THR A 284 1.24 6.73 -18.80
N PHE A 285 0.28 7.46 -18.25
CA PHE A 285 -0.33 7.17 -16.94
C PHE A 285 -1.04 5.81 -16.95
N HIS A 286 -1.86 5.54 -17.99
CA HIS A 286 -2.55 4.26 -18.12
C HIS A 286 -1.60 3.08 -18.35
N LYS A 287 -0.53 3.30 -19.14
CA LYS A 287 0.52 2.28 -19.37
C LYS A 287 1.22 1.89 -18.08
N TRP A 288 1.55 2.85 -17.22
CA TRP A 288 2.18 2.54 -15.94
C TRP A 288 1.25 1.72 -15.04
N ILE A 289 -0.04 2.09 -14.95
CA ILE A 289 -1.06 1.30 -14.23
C ILE A 289 -1.13 -0.14 -14.77
N ASN A 290 -1.15 -0.30 -16.10
CA ASN A 290 -1.14 -1.62 -16.73
C ASN A 290 0.11 -2.41 -16.35
N HIS A 291 1.30 -1.80 -16.42
CA HIS A 291 2.55 -2.44 -16.02
C HIS A 291 2.51 -2.97 -14.57
N LEU A 292 1.99 -2.18 -13.61
CA LEU A 292 1.83 -2.63 -12.22
C LEU A 292 0.91 -3.85 -12.14
N THR A 293 -0.28 -3.75 -12.71
CA THR A 293 -1.31 -4.79 -12.59
C THR A 293 -0.92 -6.07 -13.34
N ASP A 294 -0.29 -5.95 -14.51
CA ASP A 294 0.18 -7.09 -15.30
C ASP A 294 1.34 -7.80 -14.61
N PHE A 295 2.28 -7.05 -14.03
CA PHE A 295 3.35 -7.62 -13.22
C PHE A 295 2.80 -8.38 -12.01
N ALA A 296 1.86 -7.80 -11.26
CA ALA A 296 1.27 -8.46 -10.11
C ALA A 296 0.55 -9.76 -10.46
N LYS A 297 -0.25 -9.76 -11.54
CA LYS A 297 -0.92 -10.97 -12.04
C LYS A 297 0.09 -12.03 -12.45
N ASP A 298 1.07 -11.67 -13.29
CA ASP A 298 2.10 -12.60 -13.76
C ASP A 298 2.86 -13.23 -12.58
N TRP A 299 3.29 -12.43 -11.60
CA TRP A 299 4.03 -12.95 -10.46
C TRP A 299 3.18 -13.82 -9.54
N ARG A 300 1.93 -13.46 -9.28
CA ARG A 300 1.06 -14.29 -8.43
C ARG A 300 0.62 -15.59 -9.07
N VAL A 301 0.54 -15.65 -10.40
CA VAL A 301 0.12 -16.85 -11.14
C VAL A 301 1.31 -17.73 -11.52
N ASN A 302 2.37 -17.12 -12.06
CA ASN A 302 3.50 -17.84 -12.66
C ASN A 302 4.74 -17.93 -11.76
N ASP A 303 4.85 -17.10 -10.72
CA ASP A 303 5.99 -17.11 -9.79
C ASP A 303 5.61 -16.85 -8.33
N LYS A 304 4.69 -17.66 -7.78
CA LYS A 304 4.22 -17.52 -6.40
C LYS A 304 5.31 -17.53 -5.31
N TYR A 305 6.53 -17.93 -5.63
CA TYR A 305 7.68 -17.97 -4.72
C TYR A 305 8.60 -16.76 -4.81
N PHE A 306 8.24 -15.73 -5.57
CA PHE A 306 9.15 -14.61 -5.88
C PHE A 306 9.77 -13.95 -4.63
N LEU A 307 9.01 -13.78 -3.55
CA LEU A 307 9.51 -13.19 -2.31
C LEU A 307 10.58 -14.07 -1.65
N LEU A 308 10.38 -15.38 -1.64
CA LEU A 308 11.40 -16.32 -1.15
C LEU A 308 12.64 -16.29 -2.03
N LYS A 309 12.49 -16.24 -3.35
CA LYS A 309 13.63 -16.13 -4.29
C LYS A 309 14.45 -14.86 -4.03
N MET A 310 13.76 -13.75 -3.71
CA MET A 310 14.40 -12.50 -3.34
C MET A 310 15.07 -12.60 -1.96
N ALA A 311 14.36 -13.11 -0.95
CA ALA A 311 14.83 -13.23 0.44
C ALA A 311 16.03 -14.18 0.61
N LYS A 312 16.19 -15.18 -0.27
CA LYS A 312 17.32 -16.12 -0.23
C LYS A 312 18.64 -15.52 -0.73
N GLN A 313 18.67 -14.25 -1.15
CA GLN A 313 19.86 -13.57 -1.65
C GLN A 313 20.30 -12.45 -0.70
N ASN A 314 21.37 -12.68 0.05
CA ASN A 314 21.86 -11.81 1.11
C ASN A 314 22.80 -10.67 0.67
N ASP A 315 22.97 -10.48 -0.64
CA ASP A 315 23.68 -9.33 -1.21
C ASP A 315 22.69 -8.51 -2.03
N LEU A 316 22.05 -7.54 -1.38
CA LEU A 316 20.98 -6.71 -1.94
C LEU A 316 21.38 -6.09 -3.30
N LYS A 317 22.60 -5.57 -3.42
CA LYS A 317 23.07 -4.91 -4.66
C LYS A 317 23.32 -5.90 -5.80
N LYS A 318 23.42 -7.20 -5.51
CA LYS A 318 23.49 -8.29 -6.51
C LYS A 318 22.22 -9.13 -6.57
N ASN A 319 21.16 -8.74 -5.85
CA ASN A 319 19.91 -9.47 -5.81
C ASN A 319 19.21 -9.41 -7.16
N ASN A 320 19.29 -10.50 -7.93
CA ASN A 320 18.80 -10.52 -9.30
C ASN A 320 17.26 -10.48 -9.37
N CYS A 321 16.57 -10.96 -8.33
CA CYS A 321 15.12 -10.94 -8.25
C CYS A 321 14.63 -9.51 -8.04
N TRP A 322 15.23 -8.77 -7.10
CA TRP A 322 14.94 -7.35 -6.90
C TRP A 322 15.33 -6.50 -8.10
N GLY A 323 16.50 -6.72 -8.68
CA GLY A 323 16.95 -6.04 -9.89
C GLY A 323 15.99 -6.25 -11.07
N TYR A 324 15.48 -7.47 -11.24
CA TYR A 324 14.45 -7.76 -12.23
C TYR A 324 13.14 -7.03 -11.92
N THR A 325 12.68 -7.03 -10.65
CA THR A 325 11.46 -6.30 -10.27
C THR A 325 11.57 -4.82 -10.62
N ILE A 326 12.70 -4.18 -10.28
CA ILE A 326 12.97 -2.79 -10.62
C ILE A 326 12.96 -2.58 -12.15
N SER A 327 13.60 -3.46 -12.93
CA SER A 327 13.66 -3.28 -14.37
C SER A 327 12.29 -3.43 -15.03
N ARG A 328 11.36 -4.20 -14.45
CA ARG A 328 10.01 -4.38 -15.00
C ARG A 328 9.00 -3.35 -14.53
N VAL A 329 9.13 -2.87 -13.30
CA VAL A 329 8.13 -2.01 -12.65
C VAL A 329 8.59 -0.55 -12.51
N GLY A 330 9.90 -0.34 -12.33
CA GLY A 330 10.47 0.96 -11.99
C GLY A 330 10.13 1.34 -10.55
N SER A 331 10.05 2.63 -10.27
CA SER A 331 9.58 3.16 -8.99
C SER A 331 8.43 4.14 -9.21
N PRO A 332 7.66 4.45 -8.17
CA PRO A 332 6.80 5.61 -8.25
C PRO A 332 7.60 6.90 -8.01
N LEU A 333 6.92 8.04 -7.82
CA LEU A 333 7.61 9.30 -7.50
C LEU A 333 8.22 9.20 -6.10
N MET A 334 9.54 9.34 -6.04
CA MET A 334 10.30 9.29 -4.81
C MET A 334 10.89 10.67 -4.50
N LYS A 335 11.16 10.92 -3.22
CA LYS A 335 11.93 12.09 -2.77
C LYS A 335 12.96 11.73 -1.71
N ASN A 336 14.08 12.46 -1.68
CA ASN A 336 15.13 12.26 -0.68
C ASN A 336 14.96 13.23 0.49
N GLN A 337 15.90 13.20 1.44
CA GLN A 337 15.86 14.07 2.62
C GLN A 337 15.98 15.57 2.27
N TYR A 338 16.52 15.91 1.10
CA TYR A 338 16.66 17.28 0.61
C TYR A 338 15.43 17.73 -0.20
N ASN A 339 14.39 16.90 -0.30
CA ASN A 339 13.24 17.07 -1.20
C ASN A 339 13.60 17.12 -2.69
N HIS A 340 14.73 16.53 -3.09
CA HIS A 340 14.99 16.28 -4.51
C HIS A 340 14.17 15.06 -4.94
N TYR A 341 13.49 15.19 -6.08
CA TYR A 341 12.56 14.19 -6.59
C TYR A 341 13.19 13.35 -7.70
N PHE A 342 12.87 12.06 -7.71
CA PHE A 342 13.42 11.09 -8.65
C PHE A 342 12.44 9.95 -8.91
N LYS A 343 12.72 9.21 -9.97
CA LYS A 343 12.05 7.96 -10.32
C LYS A 343 13.05 7.02 -10.97
N ILE A 344 12.94 5.73 -10.67
CA ILE A 344 13.71 4.69 -11.36
C ILE A 344 12.87 4.22 -12.54
N PRO A 345 13.38 4.34 -13.78
CA PRO A 345 12.63 3.92 -14.94
C PRO A 345 12.57 2.40 -15.06
N TYR A 346 11.43 1.89 -15.54
CA TYR A 346 11.34 0.52 -16.04
C TYR A 346 11.86 0.43 -17.48
N GLU A 347 12.14 -0.79 -17.93
CA GLU A 347 12.57 -1.09 -19.29
C GLU A 347 11.51 -0.67 -20.32
N GLY A 348 11.87 0.29 -21.17
CA GLY A 348 10.96 0.83 -22.17
C GLY A 348 10.12 2.02 -21.71
N MET A 349 10.34 2.52 -20.47
CA MET A 349 9.77 3.79 -20.00
C MET A 349 10.18 4.92 -20.94
N LYS A 350 9.21 5.74 -21.37
CA LYS A 350 9.49 6.91 -22.21
C LYS A 350 9.72 8.13 -21.33
N GLU A 351 10.46 9.10 -21.87
CA GLU A 351 10.62 10.39 -21.22
C GLU A 351 9.23 11.04 -21.08
N GLY A 352 8.82 11.35 -19.84
CA GLY A 352 7.50 11.93 -19.54
C GLY A 352 6.41 10.95 -19.05
N ASP A 353 6.74 9.75 -18.59
CA ASP A 353 5.74 8.90 -17.92
C ASP A 353 5.32 9.51 -16.55
N ASN A 354 4.04 9.87 -16.42
CA ASN A 354 3.48 10.79 -15.42
C ASN A 354 3.05 10.09 -14.10
N VAL A 355 4.01 9.48 -13.39
CA VAL A 355 3.73 8.85 -12.07
C VAL A 355 3.30 9.86 -11.01
N GLU A 356 3.68 11.13 -11.16
CA GLU A 356 3.33 12.26 -10.29
C GLU A 356 1.84 12.58 -10.22
N ILE A 357 1.03 12.07 -11.17
CA ILE A 357 -0.44 12.21 -11.12
C ILE A 357 -0.99 11.61 -9.82
N PHE A 358 -0.43 10.51 -9.33
CA PHE A 358 -0.86 9.90 -8.07
C PHE A 358 -0.61 10.79 -6.85
N ASN A 359 0.50 11.56 -6.84
CA ASN A 359 0.72 12.57 -5.81
C ASN A 359 -0.32 13.69 -5.91
N ALA A 360 -0.74 14.09 -7.11
CA ALA A 360 -1.81 15.09 -7.26
C ALA A 360 -3.17 14.55 -6.78
N ILE A 361 -3.47 13.28 -7.04
CA ILE A 361 -4.64 12.58 -6.49
C ILE A 361 -4.58 12.58 -4.96
N LYS A 362 -3.40 12.34 -4.36
CA LYS A 362 -3.16 12.42 -2.90
C LYS A 362 -3.49 13.80 -2.33
N GLU A 363 -3.02 14.86 -2.98
CA GLU A 363 -3.31 16.23 -2.53
C GLU A 363 -4.82 16.54 -2.57
N ILE A 364 -5.52 16.11 -3.62
CA ILE A 364 -6.99 16.29 -3.71
C ILE A 364 -7.70 15.42 -2.66
N TYR A 365 -7.22 14.20 -2.43
CA TYR A 365 -7.72 13.35 -1.36
C TYR A 365 -7.59 14.02 0.01
N GLN A 366 -6.44 14.63 0.33
CA GLN A 366 -6.22 15.33 1.60
C GLN A 366 -7.09 16.58 1.74
N LEU A 367 -7.39 17.28 0.64
CA LEU A 367 -8.39 18.35 0.66
C LEU A 367 -9.77 17.80 1.04
N PHE A 368 -10.22 16.72 0.40
CA PHE A 368 -11.54 16.14 0.67
C PHE A 368 -11.64 15.49 2.05
N SER A 369 -10.62 14.76 2.49
CA SER A 369 -10.67 13.97 3.73
C SER A 369 -10.24 14.74 4.98
N ASP A 370 -9.26 15.64 4.84
CA ASP A 370 -8.64 16.33 5.97
C ASP A 370 -8.88 17.85 5.93
N GLY A 371 -9.51 18.38 4.86
CA GLY A 371 -9.72 19.83 4.71
C GLY A 371 -8.43 20.59 4.40
N LYS A 372 -7.38 19.90 4.00
CA LYS A 372 -6.06 20.49 3.78
C LYS A 372 -6.04 21.30 2.49
N LYS A 373 -5.92 22.62 2.61
CA LYS A 373 -6.00 23.56 1.48
C LYS A 373 -4.66 23.84 0.79
N ASN A 374 -3.52 23.57 1.43
CA ASN A 374 -2.21 23.76 0.82
C ASN A 374 -1.77 22.50 0.05
N CYS A 375 -1.07 22.68 -1.07
CA CYS A 375 -0.52 21.61 -1.91
C CYS A 375 0.94 21.33 -1.53
N GLU A 376 1.25 20.12 -1.06
CA GLU A 376 2.61 19.70 -0.69
C GLU A 376 3.51 19.45 -1.91
N MET A 377 2.94 19.34 -3.11
CA MET A 377 3.70 19.24 -4.36
C MET A 377 4.37 20.57 -4.78
N PHE A 378 4.28 21.63 -3.97
CA PHE A 378 4.88 22.93 -4.30
C PHE A 378 6.37 22.82 -4.63
N ASN A 379 7.15 22.10 -3.81
CA ASN A 379 8.59 21.93 -4.02
C ASN A 379 8.88 21.19 -5.33
N TRP A 380 8.17 20.08 -5.59
CA TRP A 380 8.26 19.38 -6.88
C TRP A 380 7.94 20.29 -8.07
N CYS A 381 6.90 21.12 -7.95
CA CYS A 381 6.51 22.07 -8.99
C CYS A 381 7.57 23.15 -9.26
N CYS A 382 8.39 23.53 -8.28
CA CYS A 382 9.47 24.50 -8.46
C CYS A 382 10.59 23.98 -9.39
N ASP A 383 10.83 22.67 -9.36
CA ASP A 383 11.88 22.04 -10.16
C ASP A 383 11.34 21.43 -11.47
N SER A 384 10.03 21.49 -11.68
CA SER A 384 9.34 20.93 -12.85
C SER A 384 9.27 21.95 -14.00
N PRO A 385 9.79 21.63 -15.21
CA PRO A 385 9.94 22.59 -16.30
C PRO A 385 8.63 23.16 -16.86
N ASN A 386 7.51 22.46 -16.64
CA ASN A 386 6.19 22.82 -17.16
C ASN A 386 5.23 23.35 -16.09
N SER A 387 5.71 23.53 -14.86
CA SER A 387 4.89 23.94 -13.71
C SER A 387 4.98 25.45 -13.47
N THR A 388 3.89 26.04 -12.98
CA THR A 388 3.76 27.47 -12.67
C THR A 388 3.51 27.69 -11.17
N PRO A 389 4.42 27.31 -10.26
CA PRO A 389 4.21 27.43 -8.82
C PRO A 389 3.99 28.91 -8.42
N ASN A 390 2.97 29.16 -7.60
CA ASN A 390 2.61 30.50 -7.11
C ASN A 390 1.84 30.42 -5.78
N GLU A 391 1.42 31.57 -5.24
CA GLU A 391 0.75 31.65 -3.93
C GLU A 391 -0.55 30.82 -3.86
N LEU A 392 -1.24 30.60 -4.99
CA LEU A 392 -2.44 29.75 -5.01
C LEU A 392 -2.13 28.32 -4.55
N CYS A 393 -0.92 27.81 -4.76
CA CYS A 393 -0.52 26.49 -4.28
C CYS A 393 -0.60 26.36 -2.75
N LYS A 394 -0.47 27.47 -2.00
CA LYS A 394 -0.45 27.47 -0.53
C LYS A 394 -1.83 27.59 0.09
N THR A 395 -2.83 28.09 -0.65
CA THR A 395 -4.14 28.45 -0.09
C THR A 395 -5.33 27.93 -0.89
N GLU A 396 -5.22 27.85 -2.21
CA GLU A 396 -6.34 27.56 -3.11
C GLU A 396 -5.89 26.91 -4.44
N PRO A 397 -5.20 25.75 -4.40
CA PRO A 397 -4.61 25.11 -5.58
C PRO A 397 -5.64 24.78 -6.67
N TRP A 398 -6.92 24.58 -6.31
CA TRP A 398 -8.01 24.38 -7.27
C TRP A 398 -8.23 25.59 -8.19
N LYS A 399 -7.91 26.83 -7.78
CA LYS A 399 -8.06 28.02 -8.63
C LYS A 399 -7.05 28.09 -9.77
N LYS A 400 -5.98 27.30 -9.70
CA LYS A 400 -4.99 27.15 -10.78
C LYS A 400 -5.57 26.52 -12.05
N CYS A 401 -6.78 25.94 -12.01
CA CYS A 401 -7.48 25.45 -13.20
C CYS A 401 -7.83 26.55 -14.24
N ASN A 402 -7.66 27.82 -13.88
CA ASN A 402 -7.81 28.99 -14.75
C ASN A 402 -6.52 29.41 -15.46
N GLU A 403 -5.38 28.82 -15.11
CA GLU A 403 -4.10 29.13 -15.73
C GLU A 403 -3.97 28.52 -17.13
N LYS A 404 -3.07 29.06 -17.95
CA LYS A 404 -2.80 28.57 -19.31
C LYS A 404 -2.15 27.19 -19.29
N PHE A 405 -1.18 27.00 -18.40
CA PHE A 405 -0.48 25.74 -18.16
C PHE A 405 -0.99 25.17 -16.84
N LEU A 406 -1.41 23.91 -16.85
CA LEU A 406 -2.01 23.26 -15.69
C LEU A 406 -0.98 22.32 -15.05
N CYS A 407 -0.74 22.51 -13.75
CA CYS A 407 -0.07 21.49 -12.95
C CYS A 407 -0.97 20.25 -12.80
N PRO A 408 -0.41 19.08 -12.42
CA PRO A 408 -1.18 17.85 -12.20
C PRO A 408 -2.47 18.02 -11.38
N TYR A 409 -2.41 18.76 -10.27
CA TYR A 409 -3.59 19.06 -9.43
C TYR A 409 -4.67 19.81 -10.22
N ALA A 410 -4.29 20.91 -10.87
CA ALA A 410 -5.22 21.77 -11.61
C ALA A 410 -5.79 21.05 -12.84
N PHE A 411 -4.99 20.19 -13.47
CA PHE A 411 -5.41 19.33 -14.57
C PHE A 411 -6.51 18.37 -14.10
N LEU A 412 -6.28 17.59 -13.04
CA LEU A 412 -7.28 16.66 -12.50
C LEU A 412 -8.55 17.40 -12.08
N TRP A 413 -8.42 18.52 -11.37
CA TRP A 413 -9.58 19.32 -10.95
C TRP A 413 -10.44 19.78 -12.13
N LYS A 414 -9.78 20.25 -13.20
CA LYS A 414 -10.47 20.67 -14.42
C LYS A 414 -11.06 19.47 -15.18
N HIS A 415 -10.32 18.37 -15.26
CA HIS A 415 -10.70 17.12 -15.94
C HIS A 415 -11.93 16.49 -15.28
N TRP A 416 -11.99 16.50 -13.95
CA TRP A 416 -13.15 16.08 -13.16
C TRP A 416 -14.26 17.13 -13.12
N ASN A 417 -14.27 18.10 -14.04
CA ASN A 417 -15.32 19.12 -14.15
C ASN A 417 -15.59 19.90 -12.84
N LEU A 418 -14.60 20.02 -11.96
CA LEU A 418 -14.71 20.73 -10.69
C LEU A 418 -14.33 22.21 -10.80
N LYS A 419 -13.97 22.70 -11.98
CA LYS A 419 -13.55 24.10 -12.21
C LYS A 419 -14.52 25.14 -11.62
N THR A 420 -15.81 24.86 -11.63
CA THR A 420 -16.85 25.76 -11.11
C THR A 420 -17.26 25.45 -9.67
N HIS A 421 -16.63 24.48 -9.02
CA HIS A 421 -16.88 24.07 -7.64
C HIS A 421 -15.77 24.57 -6.72
N GLU A 422 -16.15 25.17 -5.60
CA GLU A 422 -15.23 25.78 -4.63
C GLU A 422 -15.36 25.10 -3.25
N PRO A 423 -14.26 24.53 -2.71
CA PRO A 423 -14.22 24.06 -1.34
C PRO A 423 -14.18 25.26 -0.37
N ILE A 424 -15.08 25.28 0.61
CA ILE A 424 -15.19 26.32 1.65
C ILE A 424 -14.71 25.84 3.00
#